data_AF-A0A8T2WF67-F1
#
_entry.id   AF-A0A8T2WF67-F1
#
_cell.length_a   1.000
_cell.length_b   1.000
_cell.length_c   1.000
_cell.angle_alpha   90.00
_cell.angle_beta   90.00
_cell.angle_gamma   90.00
#
_symmetry.space_group_name_H-M   'P 1'
#
loop_
_entity.id
_entity.type
_entity.pdbx_description
1 polymer ?
#
loop_
_entity_poly.entity_id
_entity_poly.type
_entity_poly.pdbx_seq_one_letter_code
_entity_poly.pdbx_strand_id
1 'polypeptide(L)'
;MEFDRVQAVASLSFDKETIPKEFIWPEKEQPATTTFHGPVPEIPTIDLNDPNPENLVRLIADASKEWGIFQVVNHGIPSDLIAKLQDVGKKFFELPQEEKEVYAKPDDSKSIEGEVNEEYAKYMREVTDKLFTALSLGLGLEGHALKEGAGGEEIEYMLKINYYPPCPRPDLTLGVAAHTDLSALTILVP
;
A
#
# COMPACT_ATOMS: atom_id res chain seq x y z
N MET A 1 4.65 12.22 22.84
CA MET A 1 3.37 11.58 23.16
C MET A 1 3.64 10.10 23.00
N GLU A 2 3.60 9.33 24.09
CA GLU A 2 3.78 7.88 24.04
C GLU A 2 2.49 7.34 23.42
N PHE A 3 2.58 6.86 22.17
CA PHE A 3 1.43 6.27 21.51
C PHE A 3 1.41 4.79 21.86
N ASP A 4 0.38 4.37 22.60
CA ASP A 4 0.14 2.95 22.81
C ASP A 4 0.03 2.24 21.47
N ARG A 5 0.72 1.11 21.35
CA ARG A 5 0.72 0.31 20.13
C ARG A 5 -0.64 -0.33 19.97
N VAL A 6 -1.32 -0.07 18.85
CA VAL A 6 -2.68 -0.55 18.59
C VAL A 6 -2.80 -2.08 18.73
N GLN A 7 -1.76 -2.83 18.37
CA GLN A 7 -1.73 -4.28 18.58
C GLN A 7 -1.83 -4.68 20.06
N ALA A 8 -1.16 -3.96 20.96
CA ALA A 8 -1.25 -4.20 22.40
C ALA A 8 -2.65 -3.82 22.94
N VAL A 9 -3.18 -2.69 22.48
CA VAL A 9 -4.54 -2.23 22.83
C VAL A 9 -5.60 -3.26 22.41
N ALA A 10 -5.49 -3.79 21.19
CA ALA A 10 -6.40 -4.80 20.66
C ALA A 10 -6.40 -6.07 21.51
N SER A 11 -5.21 -6.57 21.88
CA SER A 11 -5.07 -7.76 22.75
C SER A 11 -5.71 -7.58 24.14
N LEU A 12 -5.71 -6.36 24.69
CA LEU A 12 -6.31 -6.05 26.00
C LEU A 12 -7.81 -5.76 25.96
N SER A 13 -8.34 -5.45 24.77
CA SER A 13 -9.72 -4.99 24.57
C SER A 13 -10.61 -6.02 23.87
N PHE A 14 -10.04 -7.11 23.35
CA PHE A 14 -10.76 -8.10 22.54
C PHE A 14 -12.02 -8.64 23.25
N ASP A 15 -11.94 -8.93 24.54
CA ASP A 15 -13.07 -9.49 25.32
C ASP A 15 -14.07 -8.44 25.84
N LYS A 16 -13.84 -7.13 25.58
CA LYS A 16 -14.57 -6.04 26.24
C LYS A 16 -15.72 -5.44 25.42
N GLU A 17 -16.01 -5.98 24.22
CA GLU A 17 -17.02 -5.48 23.25
C GLU A 17 -16.97 -3.96 22.96
N THR A 18 -15.88 -3.30 23.36
CA THR A 18 -15.69 -1.85 23.36
C THR A 18 -14.26 -1.52 22.96
N ILE A 19 -14.05 -0.30 22.47
CA ILE A 19 -12.72 0.25 22.15
C ILE A 19 -12.46 1.51 22.96
N PRO A 20 -11.19 1.88 23.22
CA PRO A 20 -10.86 3.14 23.87
C PRO A 20 -11.42 4.35 23.09
N LYS A 21 -11.80 5.41 23.83
CA LYS A 21 -12.54 6.55 23.27
C LYS A 21 -11.74 7.32 22.22
N GLU A 22 -10.42 7.32 22.35
CA GLU A 22 -9.46 7.93 21.41
C GLU A 22 -9.46 7.26 20.02
N PHE A 23 -9.93 6.00 19.91
CA PHE A 23 -10.09 5.31 18.64
C PHE A 23 -11.50 5.45 18.05
N ILE A 24 -12.44 6.07 18.79
CA ILE A 24 -13.80 6.31 18.30
C ILE A 24 -13.79 7.57 17.43
N TRP A 25 -14.12 7.40 16.17
CA TRP A 25 -14.18 8.51 15.22
C TRP A 25 -15.44 9.38 15.42
N PRO A 26 -15.44 10.65 14.97
CA PRO A 26 -16.65 11.46 14.90
C PRO A 26 -17.75 10.74 14.10
N GLU A 27 -19.00 10.82 14.53
CA GLU A 27 -20.14 10.06 13.93
C GLU A 27 -20.25 10.18 12.40
N LYS A 28 -19.99 11.37 11.87
CA LYS A 28 -19.99 11.67 10.43
C LYS A 28 -18.84 11.02 9.64
N GLU A 29 -17.81 10.56 10.32
CA GLU A 29 -16.60 9.94 9.74
C GLU A 29 -16.50 8.45 10.07
N GLN A 30 -17.37 7.93 10.94
CA GLN A 30 -17.39 6.51 11.29
C GLN A 30 -17.71 5.63 10.08
N PRO A 31 -17.10 4.43 9.96
CA PRO A 31 -17.39 3.47 8.90
C PRO A 31 -18.88 3.16 8.74
N ALA A 32 -19.64 3.08 9.84
CA ALA A 32 -21.08 2.87 9.80
C ALA A 32 -21.84 3.92 8.97
N THR A 33 -21.30 5.13 8.85
CA THR A 33 -21.89 6.26 8.12
C THR A 33 -21.29 6.41 6.72
N THR A 34 -19.98 6.20 6.59
CA THR A 34 -19.22 6.54 5.39
C THR A 34 -19.03 5.38 4.42
N THR A 35 -19.25 4.14 4.87
CA THR A 35 -19.10 2.95 4.03
C THR A 35 -20.13 2.95 2.91
N PHE A 36 -19.66 2.81 1.68
CA PHE A 36 -20.54 2.68 0.53
C PHE A 36 -21.22 1.30 0.51
N HIS A 37 -22.56 1.29 0.53
CA HIS A 37 -23.38 0.07 0.52
C HIS A 37 -24.03 -0.23 -0.84
N GLY A 38 -23.58 0.43 -1.91
CA GLY A 38 -24.05 0.17 -3.26
C GLY A 38 -23.34 -1.02 -3.95
N PRO A 39 -23.55 -1.21 -5.26
CA PRO A 39 -22.86 -2.23 -6.03
C PRO A 39 -21.34 -2.06 -5.94
N VAL A 40 -20.61 -3.17 -5.74
CA VAL A 40 -19.15 -3.13 -5.67
C VAL A 40 -18.60 -2.51 -6.96
N PRO A 41 -17.83 -1.41 -6.89
CA PRO A 41 -17.22 -0.82 -8.07
C PRO A 41 -16.26 -1.80 -8.73
N GLU A 42 -16.38 -1.98 -10.05
CA GLU A 42 -15.46 -2.81 -10.82
C GLU A 42 -14.18 -2.02 -11.13
N ILE A 43 -13.22 -2.09 -10.22
CA ILE A 43 -11.89 -1.50 -10.42
C ILE A 43 -11.25 -2.16 -11.66
N PRO A 44 -10.70 -1.38 -12.63
CA PRO A 44 -10.08 -1.94 -13.82
C PRO A 44 -8.94 -2.90 -13.48
N THR A 45 -8.86 -4.03 -14.19
CA THR A 45 -7.73 -4.96 -14.11
C THR A 45 -6.95 -4.93 -15.42
N ILE A 46 -5.64 -4.69 -15.33
CA ILE A 46 -4.76 -4.51 -16.49
C ILE A 46 -3.70 -5.62 -16.51
N ASP A 47 -3.56 -6.28 -17.65
CA ASP A 47 -2.52 -7.27 -17.90
C ASP A 47 -1.22 -6.56 -18.34
N LEU A 48 -0.18 -6.56 -17.49
CA LEU A 48 1.11 -5.93 -17.81
C LEU A 48 1.96 -6.75 -18.81
N ASN A 49 1.49 -7.91 -19.24
CA ASN A 49 2.10 -8.74 -20.27
C ASN A 49 1.30 -8.71 -21.59
N ASP A 50 0.43 -7.71 -21.78
CA ASP A 50 -0.26 -7.49 -23.06
C ASP A 50 0.77 -7.37 -24.21
N PRO A 51 0.68 -8.21 -25.26
CA PRO A 51 1.62 -8.16 -26.39
C PRO A 51 1.47 -6.91 -27.26
N ASN A 52 0.42 -6.11 -27.07
CA ASN A 52 0.20 -4.84 -27.76
C ASN A 52 0.51 -3.63 -26.85
N PRO A 53 1.69 -3.00 -27.02
CA PRO A 53 2.09 -1.86 -26.20
C PRO A 53 1.15 -0.66 -26.29
N GLU A 54 0.54 -0.41 -27.45
CA GLU A 54 -0.40 0.72 -27.62
C GLU A 54 -1.69 0.49 -26.83
N ASN A 55 -2.18 -0.76 -26.80
CA ASN A 55 -3.34 -1.10 -25.99
C ASN A 55 -3.03 -0.99 -24.50
N LEU A 56 -1.86 -1.46 -24.05
CA LEU A 56 -1.42 -1.34 -22.67
C LEU A 56 -1.34 0.13 -22.21
N VAL A 57 -0.70 0.99 -23.02
CA VAL A 57 -0.63 2.44 -22.77
C VAL A 57 -2.03 3.04 -22.63
N ARG A 58 -2.93 2.71 -23.57
CA ARG A 58 -4.30 3.23 -23.56
C ARG A 58 -5.05 2.77 -22.30
N LEU A 59 -5.00 1.49 -21.95
CA LEU A 59 -5.69 0.94 -20.77
C LEU A 59 -5.21 1.58 -19.47
N ILE A 60 -3.89 1.77 -19.32
CA ILE A 60 -3.31 2.42 -18.13
C ILE A 60 -3.74 3.89 -18.09
N ALA A 61 -3.64 4.62 -19.20
CA ALA A 61 -4.02 6.03 -19.26
C ALA A 61 -5.52 6.25 -18.95
N ASP A 62 -6.39 5.43 -19.56
CA ASP A 62 -7.84 5.48 -19.35
C ASP A 62 -8.17 5.19 -17.87
N ALA A 63 -7.59 4.13 -17.29
CA ALA A 63 -7.83 3.79 -15.89
C ALA A 63 -7.30 4.85 -14.92
N SER A 64 -6.11 5.40 -15.16
CA SER A 64 -5.54 6.48 -14.34
C SER A 64 -6.37 7.75 -14.39
N LYS A 65 -6.93 8.10 -15.55
CA LYS A 65 -7.75 9.30 -15.72
C LYS A 65 -9.12 9.17 -15.07
N GLU A 66 -9.79 8.04 -15.28
CA GLU A 66 -11.19 7.85 -14.86
C GLU A 66 -11.31 7.35 -13.41
N TRP A 67 -10.35 6.54 -12.94
CA TRP A 67 -10.38 5.92 -11.60
C TRP A 67 -9.29 6.43 -10.67
N GLY A 68 -8.09 6.69 -11.18
CA GLY A 68 -6.90 6.96 -10.34
C GLY A 68 -6.37 5.74 -9.58
N ILE A 69 -7.01 4.57 -9.72
CA ILE A 69 -6.61 3.28 -9.15
C ILE A 69 -7.01 2.14 -10.09
N PHE A 70 -6.18 1.12 -10.20
CA PHE A 70 -6.45 -0.10 -10.97
C PHE A 70 -5.64 -1.27 -10.42
N GLN A 71 -6.06 -2.48 -10.75
CA GLN A 71 -5.33 -3.72 -10.45
C GLN A 71 -4.41 -4.07 -11.62
N VAL A 72 -3.28 -4.70 -11.33
CA VAL A 72 -2.36 -5.24 -12.34
C VAL A 72 -2.21 -6.74 -12.18
N VAL A 73 -2.18 -7.47 -13.28
CA VAL A 73 -1.90 -8.91 -13.34
C VAL A 73 -0.75 -9.19 -14.30
N ASN A 74 -0.16 -10.38 -14.21
CA ASN A 74 1.02 -10.78 -15.00
C ASN A 74 2.17 -9.74 -14.95
N HIS A 75 2.33 -9.10 -13.79
CA HIS A 75 3.30 -8.03 -13.55
C HIS A 75 4.77 -8.51 -13.52
N GLY A 76 5.01 -9.82 -13.50
CA GLY A 76 6.35 -10.42 -13.54
C GLY A 76 7.01 -10.63 -12.18
N ILE A 77 6.35 -10.21 -11.09
CA ILE A 77 6.82 -10.50 -9.72
C ILE A 77 6.46 -11.95 -9.37
N PRO A 78 7.42 -12.81 -8.95
CA PRO A 78 7.13 -14.18 -8.55
C PRO A 78 6.14 -14.24 -7.38
N SER A 79 5.12 -15.08 -7.48
CA SER A 79 4.09 -15.21 -6.44
C SER A 79 4.64 -15.76 -5.13
N ASP A 80 5.66 -16.62 -5.18
CA ASP A 80 6.34 -17.15 -4.00
C ASP A 80 7.15 -16.05 -3.29
N LEU A 81 7.69 -15.08 -4.01
CA LEU A 81 8.38 -13.92 -3.45
C LEU A 81 7.39 -12.99 -2.72
N ILE A 82 6.22 -12.73 -3.31
CA ILE A 82 5.14 -11.98 -2.64
C ILE A 82 4.71 -12.69 -1.35
N ALA A 83 4.50 -14.01 -1.41
CA ALA A 83 4.13 -14.80 -0.24
C ALA A 83 5.22 -14.77 0.85
N LYS A 84 6.50 -14.85 0.48
CA LYS A 84 7.63 -14.70 1.42
C LYS A 84 7.65 -13.30 2.04
N LEU A 85 7.41 -12.24 1.27
CA LEU A 85 7.36 -10.86 1.77
C LEU A 85 6.25 -10.71 2.82
N GLN A 86 5.04 -11.21 2.52
CA GLN A 86 3.91 -11.22 3.45
C GLN A 86 4.22 -12.04 4.72
N ASP A 87 4.85 -13.21 4.58
CA ASP A 87 5.24 -14.06 5.71
C ASP A 87 6.29 -13.41 6.62
N VAL A 88 7.31 -12.76 6.03
CA VAL A 88 8.31 -12.00 6.79
C VAL A 88 7.66 -10.83 7.52
N GLY A 89 6.78 -10.08 6.86
CA GLY A 89 6.02 -9.00 7.49
C GLY A 89 5.16 -9.51 8.65
N LYS A 90 4.46 -10.63 8.46
CA LYS A 90 3.65 -11.27 9.50
C LYS A 90 4.50 -11.68 10.70
N LYS A 91 5.61 -12.41 10.46
CA LYS A 91 6.54 -12.84 11.51
C LYS A 91 7.09 -11.68 12.30
N PHE A 92 7.41 -10.56 11.64
CA PHE A 92 7.83 -9.34 12.31
C PHE A 92 6.78 -8.84 13.31
N PHE A 93 5.50 -8.78 12.93
CA PHE A 93 4.43 -8.35 13.84
C PHE A 93 4.09 -9.36 14.94
N GLU A 94 4.44 -10.64 14.77
CA GLU A 94 4.34 -11.69 15.78
C GLU A 94 5.46 -11.64 16.85
N LEU A 95 6.54 -10.89 16.62
CA LEU A 95 7.60 -10.70 17.61
C LEU A 95 7.09 -9.99 18.88
N PRO A 96 7.76 -10.21 20.04
CA PRO A 96 7.54 -9.44 21.25
C PRO A 96 7.62 -7.92 21.02
N GLN A 97 6.87 -7.17 21.82
CA GLN A 97 6.78 -5.71 21.64
C GLN A 97 8.14 -5.04 21.83
N GLU A 98 8.94 -5.52 22.77
CA GLU A 98 10.28 -5.03 23.07
C GLU A 98 11.23 -5.20 21.88
N GLU A 99 11.12 -6.31 21.15
CA GLU A 99 11.95 -6.58 19.96
C GLU A 99 11.56 -5.66 18.79
N LYS A 100 10.27 -5.39 18.60
CA LYS A 100 9.78 -4.46 17.57
C LYS A 100 10.22 -3.02 17.85
N GLU A 101 10.30 -2.62 19.11
CA GLU A 101 10.68 -1.26 19.51
C GLU A 101 12.15 -0.93 19.26
N VAL A 102 13.04 -1.92 19.19
CA VAL A 102 14.43 -1.71 18.75
C VAL A 102 14.49 -1.09 17.35
N TYR A 103 13.47 -1.34 16.53
CA TYR A 103 13.35 -0.82 15.17
C TYR A 103 12.54 0.48 15.08
N ALA A 104 11.91 0.92 16.19
CA ALA A 104 11.30 2.24 16.29
C ALA A 104 12.40 3.31 16.48
N LYS A 105 13.21 3.48 15.43
CA LYS A 105 14.33 4.42 15.42
C LYS A 105 13.87 5.83 15.00
N PRO A 106 14.64 6.89 15.32
CA PRO A 106 14.41 8.24 14.80
C PRO A 106 14.48 8.31 13.26
N ASP A 107 13.94 9.40 12.70
CA ASP A 107 13.75 9.64 11.25
C ASP A 107 15.02 9.54 10.40
N ASP A 108 16.21 9.56 11.01
CA ASP A 108 17.53 9.49 10.35
C ASP A 108 18.14 8.09 10.31
N SER A 109 17.39 7.08 10.75
CA SER A 109 17.89 5.71 10.83
C SER A 109 17.95 4.99 9.49
N LYS A 110 19.07 4.28 9.26
CA LYS A 110 19.23 3.42 8.08
C LYS A 110 18.19 2.30 8.07
N SER A 111 17.64 2.06 6.86
CA SER A 111 16.71 0.99 6.54
C SER A 111 17.18 -0.36 7.08
N ILE A 112 16.25 -1.14 7.63
CA ILE A 112 16.52 -2.53 7.98
C ILE A 112 16.38 -3.33 6.70
N GLU A 113 17.52 -3.61 6.09
CA GLU A 113 17.65 -4.37 4.86
C GLU A 113 17.42 -5.87 5.15
N GLY A 114 16.32 -6.40 4.65
CA GLY A 114 16.04 -7.84 4.64
C GLY A 114 16.16 -8.36 3.22
N GLU A 115 16.82 -9.51 3.03
CA GLU A 115 17.08 -10.10 1.71
C GLU A 115 15.81 -10.20 0.84
N VAL A 116 14.67 -10.56 1.45
CA VAL A 116 13.37 -10.64 0.77
C VAL A 116 12.88 -9.27 0.29
N ASN A 117 13.08 -8.20 1.08
CA ASN A 117 12.69 -6.83 0.70
C ASN A 117 13.55 -6.33 -0.46
N GLU A 118 14.86 -6.62 -0.44
CA GLU A 118 15.77 -6.24 -1.52
C GLU A 118 15.47 -6.97 -2.82
N GLU A 119 15.19 -8.28 -2.75
CA GLU A 119 14.78 -9.05 -3.92
C GLU A 119 13.46 -8.52 -4.49
N TYR A 120 12.47 -8.29 -3.64
CA TYR A 120 11.19 -7.71 -4.04
C TYR A 120 11.33 -6.31 -4.65
N ALA A 121 12.20 -5.47 -4.08
CA ALA A 121 12.47 -4.12 -4.59
C ALA A 121 12.99 -4.10 -6.04
N LYS A 122 13.73 -5.13 -6.47
CA LYS A 122 14.20 -5.23 -7.86
C LYS A 122 13.04 -5.38 -8.84
N TYR A 123 12.13 -6.31 -8.57
CA TYR A 123 10.95 -6.51 -9.42
C TYR A 123 10.00 -5.33 -9.36
N MET A 124 9.86 -4.70 -8.20
CA MET A 124 9.09 -3.48 -8.02
C MET A 124 9.56 -2.34 -8.93
N ARG A 125 10.87 -2.16 -9.09
CA ARG A 125 11.43 -1.15 -10.02
C ARG A 125 11.00 -1.43 -11.46
N GLU A 126 11.01 -2.69 -11.89
CA GLU A 126 10.59 -3.05 -13.25
C GLU A 126 9.10 -2.75 -13.49
N VAL A 127 8.24 -3.06 -12.51
CA VAL A 127 6.80 -2.73 -12.58
C VAL A 127 6.61 -1.22 -12.61
N THR A 128 7.28 -0.48 -11.72
CA THR A 128 7.23 0.98 -11.66
C THR A 128 7.68 1.63 -12.97
N ASP A 129 8.79 1.17 -13.56
CA ASP A 129 9.29 1.68 -14.83
C ASP A 129 8.29 1.46 -15.96
N LYS A 130 7.69 0.27 -16.07
CA LYS A 130 6.63 -0.02 -17.06
C LYS A 130 5.44 0.92 -16.89
N LEU A 131 4.99 1.14 -15.65
CA LEU A 131 3.85 2.02 -15.35
C LEU A 131 4.17 3.48 -15.69
N PHE A 132 5.33 4.00 -15.28
CA PHE A 132 5.73 5.37 -15.64
C PHE A 132 5.87 5.57 -17.14
N THR A 133 6.41 4.59 -17.86
CA THR A 133 6.49 4.65 -19.33
C THR A 133 5.12 4.68 -19.96
N ALA A 134 4.22 3.78 -19.55
CA ALA A 134 2.87 3.77 -20.08
C ALA A 134 2.11 5.08 -19.80
N LEU A 135 2.21 5.61 -18.58
CA LEU A 135 1.61 6.88 -18.20
C LEU A 135 2.17 8.06 -18.99
N SER A 136 3.50 8.10 -19.20
CA SER A 136 4.14 9.19 -19.96
C SER A 136 3.67 9.18 -21.41
N LEU A 137 3.67 8.01 -22.06
CA LEU A 137 3.20 7.86 -23.43
C LEU A 137 1.70 8.17 -23.55
N GLY A 138 0.90 7.79 -22.56
CA GLY A 138 -0.53 8.10 -22.50
C GLY A 138 -0.84 9.60 -22.45
N LEU A 139 0.09 10.40 -21.91
CA LEU A 139 0.03 11.86 -21.91
C LEU A 139 0.62 12.49 -23.19
N GLY A 140 1.11 11.69 -24.14
CA GLY A 140 1.79 12.16 -25.34
C GLY A 140 3.20 12.69 -25.09
N LEU A 141 3.83 12.29 -23.98
CA LEU A 141 5.20 12.65 -23.61
C LEU A 141 6.19 11.57 -24.03
N GLU A 142 7.48 11.86 -23.92
CA GLU A 142 8.53 10.84 -24.04
C GLU A 142 8.40 9.82 -22.89
N GLY A 143 8.68 8.54 -23.16
CA GLY A 143 8.40 7.43 -22.24
C GLY A 143 9.12 7.45 -20.89
N HIS A 144 10.03 8.39 -20.66
CA HIS A 144 10.74 8.57 -19.38
C HIS A 144 10.31 9.83 -18.62
N ALA A 145 9.46 10.69 -19.20
CA ALA A 145 9.18 12.03 -18.70
C ALA A 145 8.60 12.04 -17.27
N LEU A 146 7.65 11.15 -16.95
CA LEU A 146 7.10 11.08 -15.59
C LEU A 146 8.06 10.46 -14.58
N LYS A 147 8.88 9.49 -14.99
CA LYS A 147 9.91 8.92 -14.12
C LYS A 147 10.93 9.99 -13.74
N GLU A 148 11.40 10.78 -14.71
CA GLU A 148 12.29 11.92 -14.45
C GLU A 148 11.64 12.96 -13.54
N GLY A 149 10.38 13.31 -13.78
CA GLY A 149 9.62 14.22 -12.92
C GLY A 149 9.45 13.71 -11.48
N ALA A 150 9.47 12.40 -11.27
CA ALA A 150 9.39 11.75 -9.96
C ALA A 150 10.77 11.54 -9.27
N GLY A 151 11.87 12.03 -9.85
CA GLY A 151 13.22 11.90 -9.29
C GLY A 151 14.17 11.04 -10.14
N GLY A 152 13.71 10.49 -11.27
CA GLY A 152 14.54 9.73 -12.19
C GLY A 152 15.18 8.51 -11.55
N GLU A 153 16.50 8.41 -11.62
CA GLU A 153 17.27 7.34 -10.98
C GLU A 153 17.41 7.51 -9.47
N GLU A 154 17.13 8.72 -8.95
CA GLU A 154 17.13 9.04 -7.51
C GLU A 154 15.74 8.87 -6.87
N ILE A 155 14.76 8.32 -7.60
CA ILE A 155 13.42 8.07 -7.07
C ILE A 155 13.49 7.22 -5.78
N GLU A 156 12.86 7.73 -4.72
CA GLU A 156 12.85 7.08 -3.42
C GLU A 156 11.71 6.06 -3.34
N TYR A 157 12.04 4.84 -2.91
CA TYR A 157 11.06 3.79 -2.66
C TYR A 157 10.84 3.64 -1.16
N MET A 158 9.62 3.89 -0.72
CA MET A 158 9.21 3.68 0.67
C MET A 158 8.35 2.42 0.78
N LEU A 159 8.78 1.46 1.60
CA LEU A 159 7.97 0.30 1.97
C LEU A 159 7.27 0.57 3.30
N LYS A 160 5.93 0.56 3.29
CA LYS A 160 5.12 0.67 4.51
C LYS A 160 4.34 -0.62 4.73
N ILE A 161 4.67 -1.32 5.82
CA ILE A 161 3.95 -2.53 6.22
C ILE A 161 2.85 -2.11 7.20
N ASN A 162 1.59 -2.23 6.78
CA ASN A 162 0.44 -1.91 7.63
C ASN A 162 -0.05 -3.19 8.33
N TYR A 163 -0.21 -3.13 9.65
CA TYR A 163 -0.78 -4.23 10.43
C TYR A 163 -2.06 -3.76 11.12
N TYR A 164 -3.19 -4.36 10.72
CA TYR A 164 -4.52 -4.05 11.24
C TYR A 164 -4.97 -5.18 12.17
N PRO A 165 -4.80 -5.05 13.50
CA PRO A 165 -5.25 -6.07 14.43
C PRO A 165 -6.79 -6.20 14.43
N PRO A 166 -7.36 -7.36 14.82
CA PRO A 166 -8.79 -7.51 15.00
C PRO A 166 -9.38 -6.44 15.93
N CYS A 167 -10.52 -5.87 15.54
CA CYS A 167 -11.19 -4.81 16.29
C CYS A 167 -12.58 -5.30 16.73
N PRO A 168 -12.96 -5.16 18.02
CA PRO A 168 -14.30 -5.56 18.49
C PRO A 168 -15.40 -4.61 18.02
N ARG A 169 -15.06 -3.38 17.58
CA ARG A 169 -15.99 -2.35 17.10
C ARG A 169 -15.50 -1.71 15.79
N PRO A 170 -15.44 -2.47 14.68
CA PRO A 170 -14.97 -1.97 13.39
C PRO A 170 -15.91 -0.91 12.79
N ASP A 171 -17.13 -0.80 13.30
CA ASP A 171 -18.12 0.21 12.92
C ASP A 171 -17.77 1.63 13.41
N LEU A 172 -16.91 1.74 14.44
CA LEU A 172 -16.57 3.00 15.11
C LEU A 172 -15.18 3.55 14.80
N THR A 173 -14.33 2.77 14.12
CA THR A 173 -12.92 3.13 13.91
C THR A 173 -12.41 2.70 12.55
N LEU A 174 -11.39 3.41 12.05
CA LEU A 174 -10.75 3.15 10.77
C LEU A 174 -9.32 2.65 10.99
N GLY A 175 -8.91 1.63 10.22
CA GLY A 175 -7.50 1.22 10.18
C GLY A 175 -6.62 2.32 9.59
N VAL A 176 -7.11 3.04 8.58
CA VAL A 176 -6.48 4.22 8.01
C VAL A 176 -7.54 5.27 7.68
N ALA A 177 -7.25 6.53 8.00
CA ALA A 177 -8.09 7.66 7.67
C ALA A 177 -8.31 7.79 6.16
N ALA A 178 -9.42 8.40 5.73
CA ALA A 178 -9.57 8.82 4.35
C ALA A 178 -8.45 9.80 3.97
N HIS A 179 -7.70 9.49 2.91
CA HIS A 179 -6.58 10.29 2.43
C HIS A 179 -6.32 10.03 0.94
N THR A 180 -5.49 10.88 0.35
CA THR A 180 -4.85 10.65 -0.94
C THR A 180 -3.36 10.45 -0.70
N ASP A 181 -2.75 9.50 -1.40
CA ASP A 181 -1.31 9.28 -1.30
C ASP A 181 -0.53 10.51 -1.79
N LEU A 182 0.58 10.81 -1.11
CA LEU A 182 1.52 11.87 -1.51
C LEU A 182 2.64 11.36 -2.43
N SER A 183 2.68 10.05 -2.68
CA SER A 183 3.64 9.42 -3.58
C SER A 183 3.30 9.73 -5.04
N ALA A 184 4.29 9.61 -5.93
CA ALA A 184 4.03 9.64 -7.37
C ALA A 184 3.25 8.40 -7.84
N LEU A 185 3.49 7.25 -7.21
CA LEU A 185 2.85 5.98 -7.48
C LEU A 185 2.89 5.11 -6.23
N THR A 186 1.79 4.42 -5.91
CA THR A 186 1.71 3.40 -4.87
C THR A 186 1.35 2.06 -5.48
N ILE A 187 2.11 1.03 -5.15
CA ILE A 187 1.78 -0.36 -5.47
C ILE A 187 1.45 -1.05 -4.15
N LEU A 188 0.19 -1.46 -4.02
CA LEU A 188 -0.33 -2.11 -2.83
C LEU A 188 -0.39 -3.62 -3.04
N VAL A 189 0.18 -4.38 -2.10
CA VAL A 189 -0.05 -5.81 -1.96
C VAL A 189 -1.00 -6.01 -0.77
N PRO A 190 -2.21 -6.58 -0.98
CA PRO A 190 -3.19 -6.79 0.08
C PRO A 190 -2.81 -7.95 1.02
#